data_AF-M1NIH8-F1
#
_entry.id   AF-M1NIH8-F1
#
_cell.length_a   1.000
_cell.length_b   1.000
_cell.length_c   1.000
_cell.angle_alpha   90.00
_cell.angle_beta   90.00
_cell.angle_gamma   90.00
#
_symmetry.space_group_name_H-M   'P 1'
#
loop_
_entity.id
_entity.type
_entity.pdbx_description
1 polymer ?
#
loop_
_entity_poly.entity_id
_entity_poly.type
_entity_poly.pdbx_seq_one_letter_code
_entity_poly.pdbx_strand_id
1 'polypeptide(L)'
;MFETISTPKFISFLLIAAGASLLFVAIITGMRLKRKLPLSLQYKWLLLIWLMAFFFCGHLFFAWLLWHDFAFPHILIAASIFFGGTFALFLIALTRASARAFWESKTKLKEASATLKIKNSMLDREITAHSKTEAELERSNTLFLKDLFEMMVEVLANRDQYTFDHAIHVAALSKIVGEEIGLDKEELEILELGCLVHDIGKTAIPDDILLKPDRFDFQDRKIMDYHPLIGAKLISRHIQDDRITDIILKHHERLDGSGYPFGLKGPEIGLLPRIVGVADTYDALVSLRPYKTPFSHKKAMAVLKDEAKSGKLDSNVVKVFGKVIKSHKQSLATHPITAGFMKDIELFRSRAYFREPLSDFYNYRYLLSLDDARLLAKEYLAYDLILIRFPDFNSLQVDIGYAVADQVADELGHNLLEIITTISRTRKYYDGSVMLFKKGLDYLVYSECEEPYNHEELLENVTGILDQAETDWHLVYTISSHQFTPGTPIVQAICRLFSETVSQKS
;
A
#
# COMPACT_ATOMS: atom_id res chain seq x y z
N MET A 1 -89.36 61.49 -44.82
CA MET A 1 -88.21 60.56 -44.83
C MET A 1 -87.06 61.29 -44.14
N PHE A 2 -86.59 60.77 -42.99
CA PHE A 2 -85.94 61.48 -41.87
C PHE A 2 -86.89 62.26 -40.96
N GLU A 3 -87.69 61.52 -40.17
CA GLU A 3 -88.06 62.02 -38.85
C GLU A 3 -86.78 62.16 -38.01
N THR A 4 -86.64 63.30 -37.37
CA THR A 4 -85.49 63.66 -36.54
C THR A 4 -85.31 62.64 -35.41
N ILE A 5 -84.31 61.78 -35.53
CA ILE A 5 -83.82 60.95 -34.41
C ILE A 5 -83.59 61.90 -33.24
N SER A 6 -84.33 61.76 -32.14
CA SER A 6 -84.11 62.56 -30.95
C SER A 6 -82.64 62.46 -30.55
N THR A 7 -81.95 63.58 -30.30
CA THR A 7 -80.53 63.63 -29.95
C THR A 7 -80.07 62.59 -28.91
N PRO A 8 -80.88 62.18 -27.90
CA PRO A 8 -80.50 61.11 -26.97
C PRO A 8 -80.39 59.71 -27.60
N LYS A 9 -81.25 59.38 -28.58
CA LYS A 9 -81.24 58.07 -29.27
C LYS A 9 -79.99 57.91 -30.14
N PHE A 10 -79.60 58.96 -30.84
CA PHE A 10 -78.39 58.96 -31.67
C PHE A 10 -77.11 58.79 -30.82
N ILE A 11 -77.03 59.51 -29.69
CA ILE A 11 -75.92 59.39 -28.74
C ILE A 11 -75.87 57.97 -28.14
N SER A 12 -77.03 57.39 -27.79
CA SER A 12 -77.10 56.01 -27.26
C SER A 12 -76.62 54.98 -28.28
N PHE A 13 -77.00 55.14 -29.56
CA PHE A 13 -76.55 54.27 -30.64
C PHE A 13 -75.03 54.36 -30.85
N LEU A 14 -74.46 55.57 -30.85
CA LEU A 14 -73.01 55.78 -30.96
C LEU A 14 -72.23 55.12 -29.81
N LEU A 15 -72.74 55.22 -28.58
CA LEU A 15 -72.11 54.57 -27.41
C LEU A 15 -72.16 53.05 -27.50
N ILE A 16 -73.26 52.46 -27.96
CA ILE A 16 -73.38 51.01 -28.15
C ILE A 16 -72.44 50.53 -29.27
N ALA A 17 -72.37 51.27 -30.38
CA ALA A 17 -71.45 50.96 -31.48
C ALA A 17 -69.98 51.04 -31.06
N ALA A 18 -69.63 52.01 -30.21
CA ALA A 18 -68.30 52.12 -29.62
C ALA A 18 -67.98 50.94 -28.68
N GLY A 19 -68.93 50.56 -27.80
CA GLY A 19 -68.81 49.39 -26.92
C GLY A 19 -68.65 48.07 -27.69
N ALA A 20 -69.45 47.87 -28.74
CA ALA A 20 -69.37 46.71 -29.61
C ALA A 20 -68.00 46.64 -30.31
N SER A 21 -67.49 47.78 -30.81
CA SER A 21 -66.18 47.86 -31.47
C SER A 21 -65.02 47.53 -30.52
N LEU A 22 -65.08 48.01 -29.27
CA LEU A 22 -64.09 47.65 -28.24
C LEU A 22 -64.12 46.16 -27.89
N LEU A 23 -65.31 45.58 -27.71
CA LEU A 23 -65.46 44.14 -27.47
C LEU A 23 -64.94 43.31 -28.65
N PHE A 24 -65.21 43.74 -29.89
CA PHE A 24 -64.72 43.07 -31.09
C PHE A 24 -63.18 43.06 -31.16
N VAL A 25 -62.54 44.22 -30.93
CA VAL A 25 -61.07 44.32 -30.87
C VAL A 25 -60.51 43.44 -29.75
N ALA A 26 -61.17 43.40 -28.60
CA ALA A 26 -60.75 42.60 -27.46
C ALA A 26 -60.89 41.08 -27.72
N ILE A 27 -61.96 40.64 -28.39
CA ILE A 27 -62.17 39.25 -28.84
C ILE A 27 -61.07 38.85 -29.83
N ILE A 28 -60.79 39.67 -30.86
CA ILE A 28 -59.72 39.40 -31.83
C ILE A 28 -58.36 39.31 -31.14
N THR A 29 -58.07 40.24 -30.23
CA THR A 29 -56.82 40.26 -29.48
C THR A 29 -56.71 39.02 -28.59
N GLY A 30 -57.78 38.63 -27.91
CA GLY A 30 -57.86 37.41 -27.12
C GLY A 30 -57.60 36.16 -27.96
N MET A 31 -58.21 36.07 -29.14
CA MET A 31 -58.01 34.95 -30.07
C MET A 31 -56.55 34.85 -30.56
N ARG A 32 -55.89 35.99 -30.84
CA ARG A 32 -54.46 36.02 -31.19
C ARG A 32 -53.58 35.57 -30.02
N LEU A 33 -53.92 35.97 -28.80
CA LEU A 33 -53.15 35.62 -27.60
C LEU A 33 -53.29 34.13 -27.25
N LYS A 34 -54.46 33.52 -27.50
CA LYS A 34 -54.72 32.08 -27.26
C LYS A 34 -53.63 31.19 -27.86
N ARG A 35 -53.19 31.49 -29.08
CA ARG A 35 -52.18 30.71 -29.81
C ARG A 35 -50.80 30.71 -29.12
N LYS A 36 -50.55 31.68 -28.22
CA LYS A 36 -49.31 31.80 -27.46
C LYS A 36 -49.40 31.18 -26.06
N LEU A 37 -50.58 30.70 -25.65
CA LEU A 37 -50.81 30.13 -24.32
C LEU A 37 -50.61 28.60 -24.32
N PRO A 38 -50.12 28.01 -23.20
CA PRO A 38 -50.06 26.56 -23.00
C PRO A 38 -51.43 25.89 -23.10
N LEU A 39 -51.50 24.66 -23.62
CA LEU A 39 -52.75 23.89 -23.82
C LEU A 39 -53.67 23.87 -22.60
N SER A 40 -53.12 23.73 -21.39
CA SER A 40 -53.87 23.72 -20.12
C SER A 40 -54.63 25.01 -19.82
N LEU A 41 -54.16 26.15 -20.33
CA LEU A 41 -54.77 27.46 -20.14
C LEU A 41 -55.65 27.88 -21.32
N GLN A 42 -55.52 27.24 -22.47
CA GLN A 42 -56.29 27.58 -23.67
C GLN A 42 -57.80 27.38 -23.49
N TYR A 43 -58.25 26.40 -22.71
CA TYR A 43 -59.67 26.16 -22.47
C TYR A 43 -60.31 27.26 -21.61
N LYS A 44 -59.66 27.63 -20.49
CA LYS A 44 -60.08 28.74 -19.63
C LYS A 44 -60.09 30.07 -20.41
N TRP A 45 -59.11 30.24 -21.28
CA TRP A 45 -59.02 31.41 -22.15
C TRP A 45 -60.13 31.45 -23.20
N LEU A 46 -60.50 30.29 -23.75
CA LEU A 46 -61.61 30.18 -24.70
C LEU A 46 -62.93 30.58 -24.05
N LEU A 47 -63.20 30.13 -22.81
CA LEU A 47 -64.39 30.50 -22.05
C LEU A 47 -64.51 32.03 -21.86
N LEU A 48 -63.40 32.70 -21.58
CA LEU A 48 -63.37 34.16 -21.46
C LEU A 48 -63.73 34.84 -22.79
N ILE A 49 -63.17 34.36 -23.91
CA ILE A 49 -63.48 34.88 -25.24
C ILE A 49 -64.96 34.65 -25.59
N TRP A 50 -65.51 33.48 -25.27
CA TRP A 50 -66.93 33.17 -25.48
C TRP A 50 -67.83 34.08 -24.66
N LEU A 51 -67.49 34.35 -23.39
CA LEU A 51 -68.22 35.29 -22.55
C LEU A 51 -68.23 36.70 -23.17
N MET A 52 -67.09 37.17 -23.67
CA MET A 52 -67.00 38.46 -24.35
C MET A 52 -67.81 38.49 -25.65
N ALA A 53 -67.79 37.39 -26.43
CA ALA A 53 -68.60 37.26 -27.65
C ALA A 53 -70.11 37.28 -27.35
N PHE A 54 -70.54 36.65 -26.25
CA PHE A 54 -71.93 36.72 -25.78
C PHE A 54 -72.36 38.17 -25.51
N PHE A 55 -71.54 38.95 -24.79
CA PHE A 55 -71.84 40.36 -24.53
C PHE A 55 -71.79 41.21 -25.81
N PHE A 56 -70.90 40.90 -26.76
CA PHE A 56 -70.87 41.56 -28.06
C PHE A 56 -72.17 41.34 -28.85
N CYS A 57 -72.66 40.10 -28.91
CA CYS A 57 -73.97 39.80 -29.50
C CYS A 57 -75.11 40.54 -28.79
N GLY A 58 -75.05 40.64 -27.46
CA GLY A 58 -75.98 41.46 -26.68
C GLY A 58 -75.98 42.92 -27.14
N HIS A 59 -74.82 43.54 -27.35
CA HIS A 59 -74.72 44.92 -27.84
C HIS A 59 -75.37 45.09 -29.21
N LEU A 60 -75.16 44.15 -30.14
CA LEU A 60 -75.79 44.19 -31.47
C LEU A 60 -77.32 44.05 -31.38
N PHE A 61 -77.80 43.16 -30.53
CA PHE A 61 -79.23 42.98 -30.28
C PHE A 61 -79.86 44.22 -29.66
N PHE A 62 -79.17 44.92 -28.75
CA PHE A 62 -79.65 46.17 -28.18
C PHE A 62 -79.62 47.34 -29.17
N ALA A 63 -78.59 47.42 -30.03
CA ALA A 63 -78.58 48.38 -31.14
C ALA A 63 -79.80 48.16 -32.05
N TRP A 64 -80.18 46.90 -32.29
CA TRP A 64 -81.38 46.53 -33.03
C TRP A 64 -82.67 46.93 -32.28
N LEU A 65 -82.77 46.69 -30.97
CA LEU A 65 -83.94 47.11 -30.18
C LEU A 65 -84.15 48.63 -30.16
N LEU A 66 -83.08 49.40 -30.06
CA LEU A 66 -83.12 50.86 -30.14
C LEU A 66 -83.54 51.36 -31.53
N TRP A 67 -83.17 50.64 -32.59
CA TRP A 67 -83.61 50.93 -33.95
C TRP A 67 -85.11 50.72 -34.12
N HIS A 68 -85.71 49.81 -33.36
CA HIS A 68 -87.13 49.44 -33.43
C HIS A 68 -88.02 50.09 -32.35
N ASP A 69 -87.53 51.10 -31.62
CA ASP A 69 -88.30 51.96 -30.71
C ASP A 69 -89.06 51.26 -29.56
N PHE A 70 -88.47 50.22 -28.97
CA PHE A 70 -89.00 49.61 -27.74
C PHE A 70 -88.81 50.52 -26.51
N ALA A 71 -89.90 50.82 -25.78
CA ALA A 71 -89.87 51.61 -24.54
C ALA A 71 -89.37 50.74 -23.36
N PHE A 72 -88.15 50.99 -22.88
CA PHE A 72 -87.53 50.27 -21.76
C PHE A 72 -86.75 51.24 -20.84
N PRO A 73 -86.68 51.02 -19.52
CA PRO A 73 -86.01 51.95 -18.60
C PRO A 73 -84.48 52.00 -18.82
N HIS A 74 -84.00 53.17 -19.21
CA HIS A 74 -82.64 53.43 -19.72
C HIS A 74 -81.50 53.30 -18.68
N ILE A 75 -81.81 53.28 -17.38
CA ILE A 75 -80.81 53.35 -16.28
C ILE A 75 -80.12 52.01 -15.99
N LEU A 76 -80.88 50.90 -15.97
CA LEU A 76 -80.32 49.55 -15.81
C LEU A 76 -79.41 49.15 -16.99
N ILE A 77 -79.72 49.66 -18.18
CA ILE A 77 -78.98 49.40 -19.41
C ILE A 77 -77.64 50.15 -19.40
N ALA A 78 -77.64 51.45 -19.06
CA ALA A 78 -76.40 52.23 -18.95
C ALA A 78 -75.45 51.66 -17.89
N ALA A 79 -75.97 51.30 -16.70
CA ALA A 79 -75.17 50.68 -15.64
C ALA A 79 -74.53 49.35 -16.09
N SER A 80 -75.25 48.52 -16.86
CA SER A 80 -74.75 47.25 -17.37
C SER A 80 -73.66 47.41 -18.44
N ILE A 81 -73.76 48.46 -19.28
CA ILE A 81 -72.76 48.78 -20.32
C ILE A 81 -71.46 49.29 -19.68
N PHE A 82 -71.55 50.23 -18.73
CA PHE A 82 -70.37 50.73 -18.02
C PHE A 82 -69.71 49.63 -17.18
N PHE A 83 -70.50 48.78 -16.51
CA PHE A 83 -69.96 47.64 -15.78
C PHE A 83 -69.25 46.66 -16.72
N GLY A 84 -69.86 46.29 -17.85
CA GLY A 84 -69.29 45.37 -18.84
C GLY A 84 -67.99 45.88 -19.49
N GLY A 85 -67.93 47.16 -19.88
CA GLY A 85 -66.72 47.77 -20.45
C GLY A 85 -65.57 47.86 -19.45
N THR A 86 -65.87 48.28 -18.22
CA THR A 86 -64.86 48.38 -17.15
C THR A 86 -64.37 46.99 -16.73
N PHE A 87 -65.27 46.00 -16.68
CA PHE A 87 -64.94 44.61 -16.38
C PHE A 87 -64.12 43.95 -17.50
N ALA A 88 -64.41 44.23 -18.77
CA ALA A 88 -63.62 43.73 -19.89
C ALA A 88 -62.19 44.30 -19.89
N LEU A 89 -62.04 45.61 -19.65
CA LEU A 89 -60.71 46.23 -19.51
C LEU A 89 -59.95 45.67 -18.29
N PHE A 90 -60.64 45.44 -17.17
CA PHE A 90 -60.08 44.79 -15.99
C PHE A 90 -59.58 43.36 -16.30
N LEU A 91 -60.37 42.55 -17.02
CA LEU A 91 -59.97 41.20 -17.43
C LEU A 91 -58.76 41.22 -18.39
N ILE A 92 -58.70 42.16 -19.34
CA ILE A 92 -57.55 42.32 -20.24
C ILE A 92 -56.28 42.74 -19.46
N ALA A 93 -56.42 43.63 -18.47
CA ALA A 93 -55.31 44.05 -17.63
C ALA A 93 -54.81 42.89 -16.74
N LEU A 94 -55.73 42.17 -16.08
CA LEU A 94 -55.42 41.02 -15.22
C LEU A 94 -54.72 39.90 -16.00
N THR A 95 -55.13 39.68 -17.25
CA THR A 95 -54.54 38.65 -18.11
C THR A 95 -53.15 39.01 -18.63
N ARG A 96 -52.90 40.30 -18.95
CA ARG A 96 -51.54 40.77 -19.27
C ARG A 96 -50.60 40.65 -18.07
N ALA A 97 -51.07 40.96 -16.86
CA ALA A 97 -50.31 40.81 -15.63
C ALA A 97 -50.01 39.32 -15.34
N SER A 98 -51.02 38.47 -15.45
CA SER A 98 -50.88 37.01 -15.24
C SER A 98 -49.93 36.37 -16.27
N ALA A 99 -50.02 36.78 -17.54
CA ALA A 99 -49.12 36.30 -18.58
C ALA A 99 -47.67 36.73 -18.31
N ARG A 100 -47.43 37.99 -17.91
CA ARG A 100 -46.09 38.47 -17.54
C ARG A 100 -45.52 37.69 -16.35
N ALA A 101 -46.29 37.57 -15.27
CA ALA A 101 -45.88 36.83 -14.07
C ALA A 101 -45.56 35.35 -14.38
N PHE A 102 -46.36 34.71 -15.25
CA PHE A 102 -46.09 33.35 -15.70
C PHE A 102 -44.79 33.24 -16.52
N TRP A 103 -44.55 34.17 -17.45
CA TRP A 103 -43.32 34.18 -18.25
C TRP A 103 -42.08 34.42 -17.37
N GLU A 104 -42.14 35.37 -16.43
CA GLU A 104 -41.06 35.62 -15.47
C GLU A 104 -40.79 34.42 -14.56
N SER A 105 -41.84 33.72 -14.11
CA SER A 105 -41.68 32.50 -13.32
C SER A 105 -41.02 31.38 -14.14
N LYS A 106 -41.43 31.22 -15.40
CA LYS A 106 -40.87 30.20 -16.30
C LYS A 106 -39.41 30.46 -16.66
N THR A 107 -39.00 31.72 -16.83
CA THR A 107 -37.59 32.09 -17.07
C THR A 107 -36.76 31.81 -15.82
N LYS A 108 -37.19 32.28 -14.65
CA LYS A 108 -36.52 31.99 -13.37
C LYS A 108 -36.35 30.50 -13.12
N LEU A 109 -37.38 29.69 -13.43
CA LEU A 109 -37.33 28.25 -13.22
C LEU A 109 -36.37 27.54 -14.20
N LYS A 110 -36.28 28.03 -15.45
CA LYS A 110 -35.28 27.54 -16.41
C LYS A 110 -33.85 27.88 -15.99
N GLU A 111 -33.64 29.12 -15.54
CA GLU A 111 -32.33 29.59 -15.04
C GLU A 111 -31.92 28.78 -13.81
N ALA A 112 -32.80 28.63 -12.82
CA ALA A 112 -32.55 27.82 -11.64
C ALA A 112 -32.25 26.36 -11.98
N SER A 113 -32.97 25.75 -12.93
CA SER A 113 -32.70 24.39 -13.38
C SER A 113 -31.36 24.26 -14.09
N ALA A 114 -30.97 25.24 -14.90
CA ALA A 114 -29.66 25.27 -15.56
C ALA A 114 -28.53 25.40 -14.52
N THR A 115 -28.69 26.31 -13.54
CA THR A 115 -27.74 26.47 -12.43
C THR A 115 -27.62 25.19 -11.60
N LEU A 116 -28.74 24.53 -11.27
CA LEU A 116 -28.73 23.27 -10.53
C LEU A 116 -28.03 22.15 -11.30
N LYS A 117 -28.24 22.04 -12.62
CA LYS A 117 -27.51 21.06 -13.44
C LYS A 117 -26.00 21.29 -13.41
N ILE A 118 -25.57 22.55 -13.50
CA ILE A 118 -24.16 22.92 -13.41
C ILE A 118 -23.61 22.54 -12.02
N LYS A 119 -24.31 22.93 -10.95
CA LYS A 119 -23.90 22.59 -9.57
C LYS A 119 -23.81 21.09 -9.33
N ASN A 120 -24.79 20.31 -9.78
CA ASN A 120 -24.77 18.85 -9.66
C ASN A 120 -23.56 18.27 -10.41
N SER A 121 -23.30 18.73 -11.64
CA SER A 121 -22.13 18.26 -12.41
C SER A 121 -20.79 18.64 -11.76
N MET A 122 -20.74 19.75 -11.02
CA MET A 122 -19.55 20.14 -10.24
C MET A 122 -19.39 19.25 -9.01
N LEU A 123 -20.48 19.00 -8.27
CA LEU A 123 -20.48 18.10 -7.12
C LEU A 123 -20.05 16.68 -7.51
N ASP A 124 -20.57 16.16 -8.62
CA ASP A 124 -20.21 14.83 -9.12
C ASP A 124 -18.71 14.74 -9.41
N ARG A 125 -18.12 15.81 -9.98
CA ARG A 125 -16.67 15.88 -10.19
C ARG A 125 -15.89 15.93 -8.88
N GLU A 126 -16.37 16.68 -7.90
CA GLU A 126 -15.74 16.82 -6.58
C GLU A 126 -15.78 15.50 -5.79
N ILE A 127 -16.92 14.79 -5.79
CA ILE A 127 -17.07 13.46 -5.20
C ILE A 127 -16.13 12.45 -5.88
N THR A 128 -16.04 12.49 -7.21
CA THR A 128 -15.14 11.61 -7.96
C THR A 128 -13.67 11.92 -7.65
N ALA A 129 -13.32 13.19 -7.49
CA ALA A 129 -11.97 13.59 -7.09
C ALA A 129 -11.65 13.14 -5.66
N HIS A 130 -12.55 13.35 -4.71
CA HIS A 130 -12.37 12.93 -3.32
C HIS A 130 -12.22 11.41 -3.16
N SER A 131 -13.11 10.64 -3.77
CA SER A 131 -13.03 9.17 -3.74
C SER A 131 -11.72 8.65 -4.35
N LYS A 132 -11.22 9.29 -5.41
CA LYS A 132 -9.91 8.97 -5.98
C LYS A 132 -8.76 9.28 -5.01
N THR A 133 -8.78 10.45 -4.36
CA THR A 133 -7.76 10.81 -3.36
C THR A 133 -7.77 9.90 -2.14
N GLU A 134 -8.96 9.47 -1.68
CA GLU A 134 -9.10 8.51 -0.58
C GLU A 134 -8.50 7.15 -0.94
N ALA A 135 -8.79 6.64 -2.14
CA ALA A 135 -8.21 5.38 -2.63
C ALA A 135 -6.68 5.46 -2.83
N GLU A 136 -6.17 6.60 -3.29
CA GLU A 136 -4.71 6.84 -3.41
C GLU A 136 -4.04 6.89 -2.03
N LEU A 137 -4.69 7.54 -1.05
CA LEU A 137 -4.20 7.60 0.34
C LEU A 137 -4.21 6.23 1.00
N GLU A 138 -5.29 5.47 0.87
CA GLU A 138 -5.41 4.10 1.40
C GLU A 138 -4.33 3.21 0.81
N ARG A 139 -4.13 3.25 -0.51
CA ARG A 139 -3.06 2.51 -1.18
C ARG A 139 -1.67 2.93 -0.69
N SER A 140 -1.43 4.22 -0.51
CA SER A 140 -0.16 4.74 0.01
C SER A 140 0.09 4.27 1.44
N ASN A 141 -0.94 4.22 2.29
CA ASN A 141 -0.83 3.72 3.66
C ASN A 141 -0.55 2.21 3.69
N THR A 142 -1.22 1.42 2.86
CA THR A 142 -0.95 -0.03 2.75
C THR A 142 0.48 -0.30 2.30
N LEU A 143 0.98 0.45 1.31
CA LEU A 143 2.36 0.35 0.85
C LEU A 143 3.35 0.74 1.95
N PHE A 144 3.14 1.87 2.61
CA PHE A 144 3.98 2.31 3.71
C PHE A 144 4.04 1.30 4.87
N LEU A 145 2.91 0.70 5.23
CA LEU A 145 2.87 -0.33 6.25
C LEU A 145 3.66 -1.57 5.82
N LYS A 146 3.51 -2.00 4.58
CA LYS A 146 4.28 -3.12 4.01
C LYS A 146 5.78 -2.83 4.04
N ASP A 147 6.20 -1.64 3.64
CA ASP A 147 7.61 -1.23 3.64
C ASP A 147 8.17 -1.18 5.07
N LEU A 148 7.39 -0.69 6.04
CA LEU A 148 7.76 -0.67 7.46
C LEU A 148 7.91 -2.08 8.01
N PHE A 149 7.01 -2.99 7.64
CA PHE A 149 7.11 -4.39 8.02
C PHE A 149 8.34 -5.06 7.40
N GLU A 150 8.62 -4.83 6.12
CA GLU A 150 9.82 -5.34 5.46
C GLU A 150 11.09 -4.84 6.16
N MET A 151 11.15 -3.56 6.53
CA MET A 151 12.25 -2.99 7.31
C MET A 151 12.39 -3.65 8.70
N MET A 152 11.28 -3.92 9.40
CA MET A 152 11.32 -4.59 10.71
C MET A 152 11.83 -6.03 10.60
N VAL A 153 11.44 -6.74 9.54
CA VAL A 153 11.95 -8.09 9.28
C VAL A 153 13.42 -8.04 8.88
N GLU A 154 13.87 -7.02 8.13
CA GLU A 154 15.28 -6.81 7.78
C GLU A 154 16.15 -6.55 9.02
N VAL A 155 15.66 -5.73 9.97
CA VAL A 155 16.33 -5.51 11.26
C VAL A 155 16.44 -6.81 12.06
N LEU A 156 15.41 -7.65 12.03
CA LEU A 156 15.46 -8.97 12.66
C LEU A 156 16.43 -9.91 11.91
N ALA A 157 16.48 -9.85 10.58
CA ALA A 157 17.42 -10.58 9.75
C ALA A 157 18.88 -10.25 10.09
N ASN A 158 19.17 -8.98 10.42
CA ASN A 158 20.51 -8.59 10.84
C ASN A 158 20.96 -9.25 12.15
N ARG A 159 20.04 -9.73 12.99
CA ARG A 159 20.34 -10.48 14.22
C ARG A 159 20.16 -11.99 14.09
N ASP A 160 19.21 -12.44 13.28
CA ASP A 160 18.96 -13.85 12.95
C ASP A 160 18.65 -13.96 11.45
N GLN A 161 19.71 -14.12 10.66
CA GLN A 161 19.71 -14.02 9.19
C GLN A 161 18.81 -15.01 8.48
N TYR A 162 18.41 -16.09 9.16
CA TYR A 162 17.44 -17.06 8.65
C TYR A 162 16.00 -16.51 8.62
N THR A 163 15.69 -15.49 9.43
CA THR A 163 14.32 -15.11 9.76
C THR A 163 13.59 -14.35 8.66
N PHE A 164 14.29 -13.61 7.79
CA PHE A 164 13.63 -12.84 6.72
C PHE A 164 13.05 -13.74 5.62
N ASP A 165 13.89 -14.55 5.00
CA ASP A 165 13.45 -15.49 3.95
C ASP A 165 12.40 -16.47 4.51
N HIS A 166 12.60 -16.90 5.76
CA HIS A 166 11.65 -17.72 6.49
C HIS A 166 10.28 -17.05 6.64
N ALA A 167 10.24 -15.80 7.13
CA ALA A 167 8.99 -15.06 7.31
C ALA A 167 8.26 -14.86 5.97
N ILE A 168 8.98 -14.55 4.90
CA ILE A 168 8.44 -14.41 3.54
C ILE A 168 7.88 -15.74 3.03
N HIS A 169 8.61 -16.85 3.20
CA HIS A 169 8.16 -18.17 2.78
C HIS A 169 6.91 -18.62 3.54
N VAL A 170 6.90 -18.41 4.87
CA VAL A 170 5.75 -18.74 5.73
C VAL A 170 4.53 -17.91 5.34
N ALA A 171 4.70 -16.61 5.07
CA ALA A 171 3.62 -15.74 4.60
C ALA A 171 3.05 -16.20 3.26
N ALA A 172 3.91 -16.47 2.28
CA ALA A 172 3.50 -16.93 0.95
C ALA A 172 2.75 -18.28 1.01
N LEU A 173 3.29 -19.26 1.75
CA LEU A 173 2.67 -20.58 1.91
C LEU A 173 1.33 -20.48 2.66
N SER A 174 1.28 -19.67 3.72
CA SER A 174 0.06 -19.49 4.52
C SER A 174 -1.04 -18.83 3.71
N LYS A 175 -0.71 -17.82 2.90
CA LYS A 175 -1.66 -17.13 2.02
C LYS A 175 -2.30 -18.08 1.01
N ILE A 176 -1.50 -18.87 0.30
CA ILE A 176 -2.01 -19.85 -0.69
C ILE A 176 -2.90 -20.90 0.00
N VAL A 177 -2.53 -21.34 1.20
CA VAL A 177 -3.33 -22.29 1.98
C VAL A 177 -4.64 -21.65 2.47
N GLY A 178 -4.60 -20.38 2.88
CA GLY A 178 -5.77 -19.60 3.26
C GLY A 178 -6.76 -19.43 2.11
N GLU A 179 -6.26 -19.13 0.91
CA GLU A 179 -7.06 -19.02 -0.32
C GLU A 179 -7.79 -20.33 -0.63
N GLU A 180 -7.09 -21.45 -0.55
CA GLU A 180 -7.66 -22.80 -0.78
C GLU A 180 -8.64 -23.24 0.32
N ILE A 181 -8.51 -22.71 1.55
CA ILE A 181 -9.47 -22.91 2.64
C ILE A 181 -10.71 -22.02 2.47
N GLY A 182 -10.60 -20.91 1.71
CA GLY A 182 -11.67 -19.97 1.45
C GLY A 182 -11.72 -18.79 2.42
N LEU A 183 -10.56 -18.36 2.94
CA LEU A 183 -10.45 -17.10 3.68
C LEU A 183 -10.82 -15.91 2.77
N ASP A 184 -11.45 -14.89 3.35
CA ASP A 184 -11.73 -13.66 2.62
C ASP A 184 -10.48 -12.78 2.44
N LYS A 185 -10.62 -11.68 1.69
CA LYS A 185 -9.50 -10.79 1.38
C LYS A 185 -8.89 -10.17 2.64
N GLU A 186 -9.71 -9.80 3.62
CA GLU A 186 -9.26 -9.17 4.86
C GLU A 186 -8.49 -10.18 5.73
N GLU A 187 -9.03 -11.40 5.86
CA GLU A 187 -8.37 -12.50 6.58
C GLU A 187 -7.02 -12.88 5.94
N LEU A 188 -6.92 -12.85 4.61
CA LEU A 188 -5.68 -13.12 3.89
C LEU A 188 -4.62 -12.03 4.12
N GLU A 189 -5.00 -10.75 4.10
CA GLU A 189 -4.11 -9.63 4.39
C GLU A 189 -3.56 -9.74 5.83
N ILE A 190 -4.42 -10.10 6.78
CA ILE A 190 -4.05 -10.28 8.19
C ILE A 190 -3.16 -11.50 8.39
N LEU A 191 -3.46 -12.60 7.70
CA LEU A 191 -2.63 -13.80 7.73
C LEU A 191 -1.23 -13.50 7.21
N GLU A 192 -1.13 -12.77 6.09
CA GLU A 192 0.14 -12.36 5.49
C GLU A 192 0.95 -11.47 6.43
N LEU A 193 0.34 -10.40 6.96
CA LEU A 193 0.99 -9.51 7.93
C LEU A 193 1.42 -10.24 9.20
N GLY A 194 0.54 -11.06 9.78
CA GLY A 194 0.84 -11.85 10.97
C GLY A 194 1.99 -12.83 10.75
N CYS A 195 2.10 -13.42 9.55
CA CYS A 195 3.24 -14.27 9.19
C CYS A 195 4.55 -13.48 9.09
N LEU A 196 4.55 -12.26 8.56
CA LEU A 196 5.78 -11.48 8.44
C LEU A 196 6.40 -11.16 9.80
N VAL A 197 5.58 -10.98 10.83
CA VAL A 197 6.04 -10.59 12.17
C VAL A 197 5.86 -11.64 13.26
N HIS A 198 5.49 -12.88 12.92
CA HIS A 198 5.25 -13.93 13.91
C HIS A 198 6.45 -14.13 14.86
N ASP A 199 7.66 -13.92 14.34
CA ASP A 199 8.93 -14.09 15.03
C ASP A 199 9.54 -12.79 15.58
N ILE A 200 8.86 -11.64 15.49
CA ILE A 200 9.44 -10.32 15.87
C ILE A 200 9.94 -10.25 17.31
N GLY A 201 9.38 -11.07 18.21
CA GLY A 201 9.84 -11.15 19.59
C GLY A 201 11.25 -11.71 19.77
N LYS A 202 11.81 -12.37 18.75
CA LYS A 202 13.21 -12.83 18.75
C LYS A 202 14.20 -11.66 18.90
N THR A 203 13.80 -10.45 18.55
CA THR A 203 14.57 -9.22 18.80
C THR A 203 14.89 -8.97 20.28
N ALA A 204 14.19 -9.60 21.22
CA ALA A 204 14.46 -9.47 22.65
C ALA A 204 15.12 -10.72 23.26
N ILE A 205 15.43 -11.73 22.44
CA ILE A 205 16.14 -12.93 22.89
C ILE A 205 17.65 -12.63 22.92
N PRO A 206 18.37 -13.02 23.98
CA PRO A 206 19.83 -12.89 24.06
C PRO A 206 20.55 -13.63 22.92
N ASP A 207 21.63 -13.04 22.37
CA ASP A 207 22.34 -13.60 21.21
C ASP A 207 22.98 -14.96 21.49
N ASP A 208 23.44 -15.21 22.72
CA ASP A 208 24.02 -16.48 23.16
C ASP A 208 23.00 -17.63 23.18
N ILE A 209 21.70 -17.30 23.24
CA ILE A 209 20.60 -18.26 23.11
C ILE A 209 20.10 -18.29 21.67
N LEU A 210 19.88 -17.13 21.04
CA LEU A 210 19.35 -17.03 19.68
C LEU A 210 20.26 -17.72 18.65
N LEU A 211 21.58 -17.56 18.80
CA LEU A 211 22.62 -18.04 17.88
C LEU A 211 23.31 -19.32 18.37
N LYS A 212 22.74 -20.02 19.37
CA LYS A 212 23.41 -21.14 20.04
C LYS A 212 23.63 -22.33 19.09
N PRO A 213 24.87 -22.86 18.96
CA PRO A 213 25.18 -23.89 17.99
C PRO A 213 24.64 -25.30 18.25
N ASP A 214 24.21 -25.53 19.47
CA ASP A 214 23.82 -26.83 19.94
C ASP A 214 22.33 -26.84 20.31
N ARG A 215 21.83 -28.02 20.67
CA ARG A 215 20.47 -28.14 21.21
C ARG A 215 20.33 -27.24 22.44
N PHE A 216 19.23 -26.50 22.51
CA PHE A 216 18.84 -25.77 23.70
C PHE A 216 18.75 -26.69 24.90
N ASP A 217 19.34 -26.26 26.00
CA ASP A 217 19.01 -26.85 27.29
C ASP A 217 17.63 -26.39 27.76
N PHE A 218 17.18 -26.88 28.91
CA PHE A 218 15.86 -26.55 29.42
C PHE A 218 15.68 -25.05 29.73
N GLN A 219 16.74 -24.33 30.12
CA GLN A 219 16.68 -22.91 30.45
C GLN A 219 16.70 -22.07 29.18
N ASP A 220 17.59 -22.39 28.23
CA ASP A 220 17.61 -21.75 26.91
C ASP A 220 16.26 -21.89 26.21
N ARG A 221 15.69 -23.10 26.28
CA ARG A 221 14.40 -23.40 25.65
C ARG A 221 13.29 -22.55 26.25
N LYS A 222 13.25 -22.41 27.58
CA LYS A 222 12.29 -21.54 28.25
C LYS A 222 12.42 -20.10 27.76
N ILE A 223 13.63 -19.58 27.64
CA ILE A 223 13.87 -18.20 27.19
C ILE A 223 13.42 -18.04 25.73
N MET A 224 13.79 -18.97 24.85
CA MET A 224 13.36 -18.94 23.44
C MET A 224 11.82 -19.00 23.31
N ASP A 225 11.14 -19.81 24.11
CA ASP A 225 9.67 -19.96 24.08
C ASP A 225 8.93 -18.68 24.53
N TYR A 226 9.61 -17.65 25.04
CA TYR A 226 9.01 -16.33 25.34
C TYR A 226 8.85 -15.43 24.12
N HIS A 227 9.50 -15.67 22.99
CA HIS A 227 9.42 -14.77 21.84
C HIS A 227 7.97 -14.50 21.35
N PRO A 228 7.00 -15.43 21.41
CA PRO A 228 5.61 -15.13 21.04
C PRO A 228 4.99 -14.06 21.97
N LEU A 229 5.28 -14.14 23.27
CA LEU A 229 4.79 -13.18 24.27
C LEU A 229 5.41 -11.80 24.08
N ILE A 230 6.71 -11.76 23.80
CA ILE A 230 7.43 -10.50 23.56
C ILE A 230 6.92 -9.87 22.27
N GLY A 231 6.80 -10.65 21.19
CA GLY A 231 6.31 -10.18 19.90
C GLY A 231 4.88 -9.64 20.00
N ALA A 232 3.98 -10.36 20.66
CA ALA A 232 2.61 -9.91 20.89
C ALA A 232 2.56 -8.58 21.66
N LYS A 233 3.38 -8.45 22.73
CA LYS A 233 3.47 -7.22 23.53
C LYS A 233 4.03 -6.03 22.75
N LEU A 234 4.96 -6.28 21.81
CA LEU A 234 5.51 -5.24 20.95
C LEU A 234 4.46 -4.76 19.95
N ILE A 235 3.83 -5.70 19.24
CA ILE A 235 2.88 -5.39 18.16
C ILE A 235 1.59 -4.77 18.71
N SER A 236 1.05 -5.26 19.83
CA SER A 236 -0.22 -4.78 20.39
C SER A 236 -0.20 -3.31 20.85
N ARG A 237 1.00 -2.71 20.96
CA ARG A 237 1.16 -1.28 21.28
C ARG A 237 0.94 -0.37 20.08
N HIS A 238 1.11 -0.90 18.88
CA HIS A 238 1.14 -0.14 17.64
C HIS A 238 0.04 -0.57 16.65
N ILE A 239 -0.37 -1.84 16.70
CA ILE A 239 -1.36 -2.42 15.79
C ILE A 239 -2.55 -2.88 16.62
N GLN A 240 -3.72 -2.32 16.35
CA GLN A 240 -4.98 -2.62 17.05
C GLN A 240 -5.81 -3.67 16.28
N ASP A 241 -5.18 -4.77 15.87
CA ASP A 241 -5.87 -5.95 15.36
C ASP A 241 -5.44 -7.18 16.16
N ASP A 242 -6.38 -7.71 16.96
CA ASP A 242 -6.15 -8.85 17.84
C ASP A 242 -5.83 -10.12 17.04
N ARG A 243 -6.24 -10.24 15.77
CA ARG A 243 -5.97 -11.41 14.92
C ARG A 243 -4.48 -11.53 14.59
N ILE A 244 -3.81 -10.40 14.33
CA ILE A 244 -2.35 -10.36 14.10
C ILE A 244 -1.62 -10.75 15.39
N THR A 245 -2.05 -10.20 16.52
CA THR A 245 -1.50 -10.51 17.83
C THR A 245 -1.69 -12.00 18.17
N ASP A 246 -2.85 -12.57 17.83
CA ASP A 246 -3.16 -14.00 18.02
C ASP A 246 -2.26 -14.90 17.17
N ILE A 247 -1.95 -14.53 15.93
CA ILE A 247 -0.99 -15.27 15.09
C ILE A 247 0.38 -15.31 15.78
N ILE A 248 0.90 -14.15 16.15
CA ILE A 248 2.20 -14.03 16.82
C ILE A 248 2.21 -14.83 18.12
N LEU A 249 1.16 -14.74 18.91
CA LEU A 249 1.12 -15.36 20.23
C LEU A 249 0.92 -16.88 20.19
N LYS A 250 0.21 -17.40 19.18
CA LYS A 250 -0.29 -18.79 19.16
C LYS A 250 0.27 -19.65 18.02
N HIS A 251 1.14 -19.15 17.15
CA HIS A 251 1.68 -19.96 16.01
C HIS A 251 2.46 -21.22 16.44
N HIS A 252 2.98 -21.24 17.67
CA HIS A 252 3.63 -22.41 18.27
C HIS A 252 2.73 -23.25 19.18
N GLU A 253 1.46 -22.87 19.34
CA GLU A 253 0.48 -23.72 20.02
C GLU A 253 0.19 -24.98 19.17
N ARG A 254 -0.22 -26.06 19.85
CA ARG A 254 -0.51 -27.36 19.25
C ARG A 254 -1.87 -27.82 19.75
N LEU A 255 -2.69 -28.42 18.87
CA LEU A 255 -4.09 -28.73 19.19
C LEU A 255 -4.26 -29.72 20.35
N ASP A 256 -3.23 -30.51 20.68
CA ASP A 256 -3.17 -31.44 21.81
C ASP A 256 -2.77 -30.78 23.15
N GLY A 257 -2.39 -29.49 23.12
CA GLY A 257 -1.90 -28.75 24.28
C GLY A 257 -0.41 -28.92 24.56
N SER A 258 0.35 -29.57 23.66
CA SER A 258 1.81 -29.71 23.82
C SER A 258 2.60 -28.47 23.37
N GLY A 259 1.90 -27.43 22.91
CA GLY A 259 2.49 -26.19 22.43
C GLY A 259 2.80 -25.18 23.54
N TYR A 260 3.22 -23.99 23.13
CA TYR A 260 3.57 -22.87 24.01
C TYR A 260 3.09 -21.56 23.38
N PRO A 261 2.93 -20.46 24.17
CA PRO A 261 3.31 -20.30 25.58
C PRO A 261 2.27 -20.76 26.62
N PHE A 262 1.02 -21.04 26.24
CA PHE A 262 -0.05 -21.35 27.20
C PHE A 262 -0.48 -22.82 27.22
N GLY A 263 -0.14 -23.60 26.19
CA GLY A 263 -0.55 -25.00 26.08
C GLY A 263 -2.05 -25.13 25.75
N LEU A 264 -2.53 -24.27 24.84
CA LEU A 264 -3.92 -24.19 24.42
C LEU A 264 -4.36 -25.46 23.69
N LYS A 265 -5.65 -25.81 23.76
CA LYS A 265 -6.19 -26.99 23.08
C LYS A 265 -7.18 -26.61 22.00
N GLY A 266 -7.13 -27.38 20.91
CA GLY A 266 -8.07 -27.37 19.78
C GLY A 266 -8.82 -26.04 19.58
N PRO A 267 -10.07 -25.90 20.09
CA PRO A 267 -10.92 -24.72 19.89
C PRO A 267 -10.32 -23.37 20.32
N GLU A 268 -9.38 -23.35 21.26
CA GLU A 268 -8.76 -22.12 21.79
C GLU A 268 -7.76 -21.48 20.82
N ILE A 269 -7.33 -22.24 19.80
CA ILE A 269 -6.41 -21.79 18.77
C ILE A 269 -7.24 -21.44 17.54
N GLY A 270 -7.25 -20.17 17.12
CA GLY A 270 -7.98 -19.73 15.92
C GLY A 270 -7.45 -20.37 14.63
N LEU A 271 -8.16 -20.21 13.51
CA LEU A 271 -7.75 -20.80 12.24
C LEU A 271 -6.43 -20.20 11.72
N LEU A 272 -6.25 -18.88 11.79
CA LEU A 272 -5.04 -18.23 11.26
C LEU A 272 -3.75 -18.75 11.92
N PRO A 273 -3.62 -18.80 13.27
CA PRO A 273 -2.45 -19.40 13.92
C PRO A 273 -2.22 -20.87 13.55
N ARG A 274 -3.28 -21.66 13.30
CA ARG A 274 -3.14 -23.06 12.86
C ARG A 274 -2.55 -23.16 11.46
N ILE A 275 -2.91 -22.24 10.55
CA ILE A 275 -2.32 -22.17 9.21
C ILE A 275 -0.84 -21.83 9.33
N VAL A 276 -0.50 -20.77 10.07
CA VAL A 276 0.89 -20.33 10.28
C VAL A 276 1.72 -21.44 10.92
N GLY A 277 1.21 -22.10 11.96
CA GLY A 277 1.93 -23.19 12.64
C GLY A 277 2.26 -24.38 11.72
N VAL A 278 1.42 -24.69 10.73
CA VAL A 278 1.71 -25.71 9.72
C VAL A 278 2.77 -25.21 8.73
N ALA A 279 2.66 -23.98 8.25
CA ALA A 279 3.61 -23.39 7.30
C ALA A 279 5.00 -23.19 7.91
N ASP A 280 5.09 -22.65 9.12
CA ASP A 280 6.32 -22.50 9.90
C ASP A 280 7.00 -23.86 10.13
N THR A 281 6.24 -24.85 10.63
CA THR A 281 6.78 -26.21 10.83
C THR A 281 7.33 -26.79 9.53
N TYR A 282 6.63 -26.58 8.40
CA TYR A 282 7.12 -27.05 7.11
C TYR A 282 8.43 -26.37 6.71
N ASP A 283 8.49 -25.04 6.74
CA ASP A 283 9.68 -24.29 6.36
C ASP A 283 10.88 -24.67 7.25
N ALA A 284 10.66 -24.78 8.56
CA ALA A 284 11.67 -25.27 9.51
C ALA A 284 12.21 -26.69 9.23
N LEU A 285 11.46 -27.51 8.51
CA LEU A 285 11.89 -28.85 8.11
C LEU A 285 12.69 -28.84 6.81
N VAL A 286 12.35 -27.98 5.85
CA VAL A 286 12.91 -27.99 4.48
C VAL A 286 14.00 -26.95 4.26
N SER A 287 14.12 -25.96 5.14
CA SER A 287 15.10 -24.90 5.04
C SER A 287 16.41 -25.28 5.74
N LEU A 288 17.52 -24.78 5.19
CA LEU A 288 18.86 -25.01 5.73
C LEU A 288 19.07 -24.16 6.98
N ARG A 289 19.34 -24.80 8.11
CA ARG A 289 19.65 -24.14 9.39
C ARG A 289 21.04 -24.53 9.86
N PRO A 290 21.75 -23.69 10.64
CA PRO A 290 23.12 -23.97 11.08
C PRO A 290 23.34 -25.35 11.73
N TYR A 291 22.29 -25.92 12.35
CA TYR A 291 22.38 -27.19 13.12
C TYR A 291 21.67 -28.36 12.47
N LYS A 292 21.17 -28.20 11.23
CA LYS A 292 20.29 -29.19 10.61
C LYS A 292 20.36 -29.18 9.10
N THR A 293 20.62 -30.37 8.54
CA THR A 293 20.45 -30.63 7.11
C THR A 293 18.96 -30.62 6.73
N PRO A 294 18.55 -29.88 5.70
CA PRO A 294 17.14 -29.78 5.29
C PRO A 294 16.56 -31.13 4.87
N PHE A 295 15.28 -31.33 5.17
CA PHE A 295 14.54 -32.52 4.76
C PHE A 295 14.03 -32.38 3.33
N SER A 296 13.93 -33.50 2.62
CA SER A 296 13.18 -33.51 1.36
C SER A 296 11.71 -33.18 1.61
N HIS A 297 11.05 -32.52 0.65
CA HIS A 297 9.61 -32.21 0.75
C HIS A 297 8.76 -33.45 1.06
N LYS A 298 9.13 -34.62 0.52
CA LYS A 298 8.43 -35.89 0.83
C LYS A 298 8.54 -36.23 2.31
N LYS A 299 9.72 -36.07 2.90
CA LYS A 299 9.97 -36.32 4.32
C LYS A 299 9.29 -35.27 5.20
N ALA A 300 9.37 -33.98 4.85
CA ALA A 300 8.68 -32.91 5.57
C ALA A 300 7.16 -33.13 5.60
N MET A 301 6.55 -33.44 4.44
CA MET A 301 5.11 -33.76 4.38
C MET A 301 4.73 -35.02 5.15
N ALA A 302 5.63 -35.99 5.31
CA ALA A 302 5.38 -37.16 6.16
C ALA A 302 5.33 -36.75 7.63
N VAL A 303 6.26 -35.92 8.09
CA VAL A 303 6.27 -35.37 9.46
C VAL A 303 4.98 -34.61 9.75
N LEU A 304 4.57 -33.68 8.88
CA LEU A 304 3.32 -32.92 9.09
C LEU A 304 2.08 -33.83 9.19
N LYS A 305 2.03 -34.88 8.36
CA LYS A 305 0.93 -35.85 8.41
C LYS A 305 0.92 -36.66 9.69
N ASP A 306 2.09 -37.03 10.20
CA ASP A 306 2.19 -37.77 11.45
C ASP A 306 1.88 -36.88 12.65
N GLU A 307 2.30 -35.61 12.65
CA GLU A 307 1.91 -34.63 13.66
C GLU A 307 0.39 -34.36 13.64
N ALA A 308 -0.23 -34.25 12.46
CA ALA A 308 -1.68 -34.14 12.33
C ALA A 308 -2.41 -35.38 12.86
N LYS A 309 -1.93 -36.59 12.58
CA LYS A 309 -2.49 -37.84 13.13
C LYS A 309 -2.37 -37.91 14.64
N SER A 310 -1.28 -37.39 15.20
CA SER A 310 -1.06 -37.33 16.65
C SER A 310 -1.88 -36.24 17.35
N GLY A 311 -2.64 -35.43 16.60
CA GLY A 311 -3.48 -34.36 17.13
C GLY A 311 -2.73 -33.06 17.44
N LYS A 312 -1.48 -32.90 16.98
CA LYS A 312 -0.68 -31.68 17.19
C LYS A 312 -1.03 -30.57 16.21
N LEU A 313 -1.17 -30.93 14.94
CA LEU A 313 -1.47 -30.01 13.83
C LEU A 313 -2.90 -30.23 13.31
N ASP A 314 -3.48 -29.19 12.73
CA ASP A 314 -4.83 -29.26 12.15
C ASP A 314 -4.83 -30.14 10.89
N SER A 315 -5.55 -31.27 10.97
CA SER A 315 -5.61 -32.25 9.88
C SER A 315 -6.20 -31.69 8.59
N ASN A 316 -7.12 -30.73 8.66
CA ASN A 316 -7.70 -30.10 7.47
C ASN A 316 -6.68 -29.17 6.82
N VAL A 317 -6.00 -28.35 7.62
CA VAL A 317 -4.93 -27.46 7.13
C VAL A 317 -3.81 -28.29 6.50
N VAL A 318 -3.31 -29.34 7.15
CA VAL A 318 -2.25 -30.21 6.60
C VAL A 318 -2.68 -30.89 5.30
N LYS A 319 -3.97 -31.26 5.18
CA LYS A 319 -4.52 -31.83 3.95
C LYS A 319 -4.52 -30.81 2.82
N VAL A 320 -4.97 -29.58 3.06
CA VAL A 320 -4.95 -28.49 2.06
C VAL A 320 -3.51 -28.13 1.70
N PHE A 321 -2.64 -27.93 2.70
CA PHE A 321 -1.21 -27.70 2.51
C PHE A 321 -0.57 -28.77 1.61
N GLY A 322 -0.88 -30.05 1.85
CA GLY A 322 -0.40 -31.14 1.00
C GLY A 322 -0.91 -31.10 -0.44
N LYS A 323 -2.10 -30.55 -0.69
CA LYS A 323 -2.57 -30.27 -2.06
C LYS A 323 -1.80 -29.12 -2.66
N VAL A 324 -1.63 -28.00 -1.94
CA VAL A 324 -0.88 -26.82 -2.38
C VAL A 324 0.53 -27.22 -2.81
N ILE A 325 1.26 -27.94 -1.98
CA ILE A 325 2.62 -28.42 -2.31
C ILE A 325 2.62 -29.36 -3.52
N LYS A 326 1.55 -30.17 -3.73
CA LYS A 326 1.45 -31.12 -4.84
C LYS A 326 1.00 -30.46 -6.16
N SER A 327 0.04 -29.53 -6.12
CA SER A 327 -0.46 -28.78 -7.28
C SER A 327 0.61 -27.83 -7.77
N HIS A 328 1.29 -27.16 -6.84
CA HIS A 328 2.49 -26.42 -7.15
C HIS A 328 3.52 -27.38 -7.72
N LYS A 329 3.73 -28.61 -7.22
CA LYS A 329 4.63 -29.58 -7.90
C LYS A 329 4.30 -29.86 -9.38
N GLN A 330 3.06 -29.69 -9.81
CA GLN A 330 2.59 -29.95 -11.18
C GLN A 330 2.70 -28.70 -12.08
N SER A 331 2.66 -27.48 -11.50
CA SER A 331 2.96 -26.19 -12.15
C SER A 331 4.47 -25.85 -12.10
N LEU A 332 5.15 -26.24 -11.02
CA LEU A 332 6.60 -26.17 -10.76
C LEU A 332 7.40 -27.17 -11.60
N ALA A 333 6.76 -28.13 -12.27
CA ALA A 333 7.39 -28.99 -13.28
C ALA A 333 7.53 -28.28 -14.65
N THR A 334 6.82 -27.17 -14.87
CA THR A 334 6.80 -26.41 -16.13
C THR A 334 7.23 -24.95 -15.99
N HIS A 335 7.58 -24.49 -14.79
CA HIS A 335 8.28 -23.23 -14.57
C HIS A 335 9.54 -23.43 -13.71
N PRO A 336 10.69 -22.86 -14.11
CA PRO A 336 12.00 -23.18 -13.56
C PRO A 336 12.21 -22.51 -12.18
N ILE A 337 11.58 -23.02 -11.13
CA ILE A 337 11.84 -22.59 -9.75
C ILE A 337 12.86 -23.51 -9.04
N THR A 338 13.29 -24.61 -9.64
CA THR A 338 14.12 -25.62 -8.93
C THR A 338 15.51 -25.91 -9.49
N ALA A 339 16.04 -25.10 -10.41
CA ALA A 339 17.43 -25.24 -10.87
C ALA A 339 18.18 -23.91 -11.03
N GLY A 340 17.48 -22.83 -11.43
CA GLY A 340 18.01 -21.46 -11.44
C GLY A 340 17.80 -20.77 -10.10
N PHE A 341 16.56 -20.66 -9.63
CA PHE A 341 16.18 -19.94 -8.41
C PHE A 341 16.90 -20.39 -7.13
N MET A 342 17.08 -21.69 -6.88
CA MET A 342 17.90 -22.17 -5.75
C MET A 342 19.40 -21.95 -5.96
N LYS A 343 19.89 -21.90 -7.21
CA LYS A 343 21.29 -21.59 -7.49
C LYS A 343 21.55 -20.09 -7.38
N ASP A 344 20.60 -19.25 -7.78
CA ASP A 344 20.65 -17.79 -7.66
C ASP A 344 20.39 -17.34 -6.21
N ILE A 345 19.53 -18.04 -5.48
CA ILE A 345 19.32 -17.88 -4.03
C ILE A 345 20.50 -18.43 -3.25
N GLU A 346 21.14 -19.54 -3.63
CA GLU A 346 22.33 -20.03 -2.92
C GLU A 346 23.60 -19.27 -3.30
N LEU A 347 23.65 -18.72 -4.53
CA LEU A 347 24.62 -17.73 -4.96
C LEU A 347 24.36 -16.38 -4.25
N PHE A 348 23.11 -16.02 -3.98
CA PHE A 348 22.74 -14.87 -3.13
C PHE A 348 23.04 -15.15 -1.66
N ARG A 349 22.75 -16.34 -1.12
CA ARG A 349 23.08 -16.78 0.25
C ARG A 349 24.58 -16.77 0.45
N SER A 350 25.39 -17.29 -0.49
CA SER A 350 26.85 -17.14 -0.45
C SER A 350 27.32 -15.70 -0.68
N ARG A 351 26.53 -14.87 -1.36
CA ARG A 351 26.83 -13.44 -1.56
C ARG A 351 26.25 -12.52 -0.49
N ALA A 352 25.44 -12.99 0.46
CA ALA A 352 24.72 -12.16 1.45
C ALA A 352 24.98 -12.62 2.90
N TYR A 353 25.09 -13.93 3.14
CA TYR A 353 25.54 -14.52 4.42
C TYR A 353 26.95 -14.04 4.80
N PHE A 354 27.74 -13.79 3.77
CA PHE A 354 29.09 -13.33 3.89
C PHE A 354 29.22 -11.85 3.59
N ARG A 355 28.17 -11.03 3.58
CA ARG A 355 28.35 -9.56 3.46
C ARG A 355 28.24 -8.90 4.82
N GLU A 356 28.92 -7.79 4.96
CA GLU A 356 28.81 -6.94 6.14
C GLU A 356 27.53 -6.06 6.00
N PRO A 357 26.68 -5.93 7.04
CA PRO A 357 25.41 -5.21 6.92
C PRO A 357 25.61 -3.77 6.48
N LEU A 358 24.83 -3.32 5.48
CA LEU A 358 24.95 -1.99 4.87
C LEU A 358 26.21 -1.77 4.01
N SER A 359 27.00 -2.81 3.68
CA SER A 359 28.12 -2.65 2.76
C SER A 359 28.29 -3.76 1.72
N ASP A 360 29.00 -3.44 0.64
CA ASP A 360 29.27 -4.35 -0.48
C ASP A 360 30.48 -5.27 -0.23
N PHE A 361 30.98 -5.39 1.01
CA PHE A 361 32.18 -6.18 1.35
C PHE A 361 31.86 -7.51 2.00
N TYR A 362 32.74 -8.51 1.82
CA TYR A 362 32.54 -9.77 2.50
C TYR A 362 32.82 -9.65 4.02
N ASN A 363 31.97 -10.14 4.91
CA ASN A 363 32.24 -10.30 6.34
C ASN A 363 33.39 -11.29 6.57
N TYR A 364 34.29 -11.01 7.52
CA TYR A 364 35.40 -11.90 7.90
C TYR A 364 34.98 -13.33 8.26
N ARG A 365 33.73 -13.55 8.69
CA ARG A 365 33.18 -14.89 8.95
C ARG A 365 33.14 -15.77 7.70
N TYR A 366 33.19 -15.18 6.51
CA TYR A 366 33.35 -15.93 5.27
C TYR A 366 34.62 -16.74 5.24
N LEU A 367 35.72 -16.13 5.67
CA LEU A 367 37.01 -16.80 5.70
C LEU A 367 36.98 -18.06 6.59
N LEU A 368 36.32 -18.00 7.75
CA LEU A 368 36.11 -19.15 8.63
C LEU A 368 35.33 -20.28 7.94
N SER A 369 34.26 -19.92 7.23
CA SER A 369 33.45 -20.92 6.54
C SER A 369 34.16 -21.57 5.34
N LEU A 370 35.03 -20.81 4.65
CA LEU A 370 35.83 -21.32 3.54
C LEU A 370 36.87 -22.32 4.07
N ASP A 371 37.44 -22.06 5.25
CA ASP A 371 38.34 -22.98 5.95
C ASP A 371 37.61 -24.27 6.40
N ASP A 372 36.45 -24.13 7.06
CA ASP A 372 35.62 -25.25 7.52
C ASP A 372 35.18 -26.15 6.35
N ALA A 373 34.82 -25.54 5.22
CA ALA A 373 34.44 -26.24 4.00
C ALA A 373 35.65 -26.78 3.21
N ARG A 374 36.88 -26.51 3.67
CA ARG A 374 38.15 -26.86 3.00
C ARG A 374 38.25 -26.35 1.56
N LEU A 375 37.72 -25.15 1.34
CA LEU A 375 37.71 -24.47 0.05
C LEU A 375 38.92 -23.56 -0.17
N LEU A 376 39.70 -23.27 0.88
CA LEU A 376 40.92 -22.45 0.83
C LEU A 376 42.19 -23.21 0.38
N ALA A 377 42.11 -24.52 0.07
CA ALA A 377 43.02 -25.23 -0.84
C ALA A 377 42.79 -26.76 -0.81
N LYS A 378 43.06 -27.43 -1.95
CA LYS A 378 43.14 -28.89 -2.06
C LYS A 378 44.36 -29.50 -1.34
N GLU A 379 45.39 -28.68 -1.09
CA GLU A 379 46.61 -28.99 -0.35
C GLU A 379 46.94 -27.74 0.48
N TYR A 380 46.93 -27.81 1.80
CA TYR A 380 47.06 -26.62 2.66
C TYR A 380 48.30 -25.79 2.30
N LEU A 381 48.14 -24.60 1.71
CA LEU A 381 49.22 -23.66 1.44
C LEU A 381 49.51 -22.80 2.67
N ALA A 382 50.68 -22.15 2.70
CA ALA A 382 50.94 -21.07 3.64
C ALA A 382 50.01 -19.90 3.31
N TYR A 383 49.71 -19.04 4.28
CA TYR A 383 48.88 -17.85 4.05
C TYR A 383 49.22 -16.71 4.99
N ASP A 384 48.91 -15.50 4.56
CA ASP A 384 49.05 -14.27 5.31
C ASP A 384 47.67 -13.72 5.71
N LEU A 385 47.61 -13.13 6.90
CA LEU A 385 46.48 -12.30 7.34
C LEU A 385 46.97 -10.90 7.68
N ILE A 386 46.40 -9.90 7.02
CA ILE A 386 46.65 -8.47 7.29
C ILE A 386 45.38 -7.86 7.87
N LEU A 387 45.42 -7.46 9.14
CA LEU A 387 44.33 -6.75 9.81
C LEU A 387 44.61 -5.24 9.77
N ILE A 388 43.65 -4.48 9.25
CA ILE A 388 43.65 -3.02 9.15
C ILE A 388 42.56 -2.50 10.06
N ARG A 389 42.89 -1.58 10.97
CA ARG A 389 41.93 -1.03 11.93
C ARG A 389 41.95 0.48 11.98
N PHE A 390 40.80 1.07 12.29
CA PHE A 390 40.62 2.52 12.42
C PHE A 390 40.12 2.87 13.82
N PRO A 391 41.04 3.03 14.80
CA PRO A 391 40.67 3.20 16.21
C PRO A 391 39.91 4.50 16.52
N ASP A 392 40.03 5.52 15.68
CA ASP A 392 39.43 6.85 15.85
C ASP A 392 38.24 7.11 14.92
N PHE A 393 37.79 6.11 14.16
CA PHE A 393 36.68 6.25 13.20
C PHE A 393 35.37 6.73 13.85
N ASN A 394 35.12 6.34 15.10
CA ASN A 394 33.97 6.84 15.87
C ASN A 394 34.04 8.36 16.10
N SER A 395 35.25 8.92 16.26
CA SER A 395 35.44 10.38 16.39
C SER A 395 35.13 11.06 15.06
N LEU A 396 35.57 10.48 13.94
CA LEU A 396 35.23 10.97 12.60
C LEU A 396 33.71 11.01 12.39
N GLN A 397 32.98 9.94 12.77
CA GLN A 397 31.51 9.91 12.69
C GLN A 397 30.83 11.04 13.47
N VAL A 398 31.39 11.44 14.62
CA VAL A 398 30.89 12.58 15.40
C VAL A 398 31.14 13.90 14.69
N ASP A 399 32.31 14.05 14.06
CA ASP A 399 32.75 15.31 13.47
C ASP A 399 32.06 15.61 12.12
N ILE A 400 31.93 14.61 11.23
CA ILE A 400 31.37 14.80 9.87
C ILE A 400 29.97 14.19 9.70
N GLY A 401 29.46 13.51 10.72
CA GLY A 401 28.15 12.86 10.72
C GLY A 401 28.18 11.45 10.12
N TYR A 402 27.27 10.60 10.60
CA TYR A 402 27.23 9.16 10.29
C TYR A 402 27.19 8.86 8.79
N ALA A 403 26.30 9.50 8.03
CA ALA A 403 26.13 9.21 6.61
C ALA A 403 27.35 9.55 5.76
N VAL A 404 28.08 10.62 6.11
CA VAL A 404 29.30 11.03 5.38
C VAL A 404 30.45 10.12 5.76
N ALA A 405 30.59 9.79 7.04
CA ALA A 405 31.59 8.83 7.50
C ALA A 405 31.39 7.43 6.90
N ASP A 406 30.14 6.99 6.75
CA ASP A 406 29.80 5.71 6.10
C ASP A 406 30.25 5.69 4.61
N GLN A 407 30.04 6.78 3.88
CA GLN A 407 30.55 6.95 2.51
C GLN A 407 32.08 6.88 2.44
N VAL A 408 32.79 7.47 3.40
CA VAL A 408 34.26 7.38 3.51
C VAL A 408 34.71 5.93 3.73
N ALA A 409 34.02 5.18 4.60
CA ALA A 409 34.34 3.77 4.83
C ALA A 409 34.17 2.95 3.54
N ASP A 410 33.08 3.16 2.80
CA ASP A 410 32.82 2.44 1.55
C ASP A 410 33.82 2.77 0.46
N GLU A 411 34.16 4.05 0.27
CA GLU A 411 35.18 4.48 -0.69
C GLU A 411 36.55 3.84 -0.38
N LEU A 412 36.96 3.86 0.89
CA LEU A 412 38.19 3.22 1.33
C LEU A 412 38.20 1.71 1.07
N GLY A 413 37.09 1.02 1.38
CA GLY A 413 36.96 -0.40 1.12
C GLY A 413 37.05 -0.72 -0.38
N HIS A 414 36.46 0.11 -1.25
CA HIS A 414 36.52 -0.07 -2.69
C HIS A 414 37.93 0.12 -3.24
N ASN A 415 38.67 1.12 -2.74
CA ASN A 415 40.07 1.37 -3.11
C ASN A 415 40.96 0.19 -2.72
N LEU A 416 40.79 -0.34 -1.50
CA LEU A 416 41.49 -1.55 -1.04
C LEU A 416 41.17 -2.77 -1.94
N LEU A 417 39.90 -2.96 -2.28
CA LEU A 417 39.47 -4.08 -3.13
C LEU A 417 40.04 -3.99 -4.55
N GLU A 418 40.12 -2.79 -5.12
CA GLU A 418 40.67 -2.56 -6.46
C GLU A 418 42.16 -2.94 -6.53
N ILE A 419 42.95 -2.52 -5.54
CA ILE A 419 44.38 -2.86 -5.47
C ILE A 419 44.61 -4.35 -5.25
N ILE A 420 43.88 -4.96 -4.32
CA ILE A 420 43.96 -6.40 -4.06
C ILE A 420 43.64 -7.18 -5.34
N THR A 421 42.61 -6.76 -6.08
CA THR A 421 42.22 -7.38 -7.36
C THR A 421 43.28 -7.18 -8.43
N THR A 422 43.92 -6.01 -8.48
CA THR A 422 44.99 -5.69 -9.43
C THR A 422 46.21 -6.55 -9.17
N ILE A 423 46.66 -6.65 -7.92
CA ILE A 423 47.78 -7.50 -7.50
C ILE A 423 47.51 -8.98 -7.83
N SER A 424 46.29 -9.46 -7.56
CA SER A 424 45.88 -10.83 -7.92
C SER A 424 46.00 -11.09 -9.43
N ARG A 425 45.65 -10.11 -10.28
CA ARG A 425 45.69 -10.25 -11.75
C ARG A 425 47.08 -10.10 -12.38
N THR A 426 47.96 -9.27 -11.82
CA THR A 426 49.28 -8.98 -12.40
C THR A 426 50.31 -10.06 -12.12
N ARG A 427 50.04 -10.96 -11.16
CA ARG A 427 50.92 -12.06 -10.79
C ARG A 427 50.78 -13.23 -11.75
N LYS A 428 51.68 -13.26 -12.75
CA LYS A 428 51.73 -14.21 -13.87
C LYS A 428 51.87 -15.71 -13.47
N TYR A 429 52.14 -16.02 -12.19
CA TYR A 429 52.43 -17.37 -11.67
C TYR A 429 51.78 -17.65 -10.31
N TYR A 430 50.76 -16.88 -9.91
CA TYR A 430 50.11 -17.05 -8.62
C TYR A 430 48.70 -17.64 -8.84
N ASP A 431 48.52 -18.91 -8.45
CA ASP A 431 47.23 -19.62 -8.54
C ASP A 431 46.43 -19.53 -7.22
N GLY A 432 46.96 -18.81 -6.22
CA GLY A 432 46.37 -18.64 -4.90
C GLY A 432 45.30 -17.55 -4.82
N SER A 433 44.53 -17.54 -3.73
CA SER A 433 43.48 -16.56 -3.51
C SER A 433 43.95 -15.37 -2.65
N VAL A 434 43.63 -14.14 -3.09
CA VAL A 434 43.69 -12.92 -2.26
C VAL A 434 42.28 -12.39 -2.07
N MET A 435 41.86 -12.21 -0.82
CA MET A 435 40.49 -11.84 -0.47
C MET A 435 40.46 -10.70 0.54
N LEU A 436 39.56 -9.73 0.35
CA LEU A 436 39.27 -8.66 1.29
C LEU A 436 37.98 -8.96 2.05
N PHE A 437 38.04 -8.79 3.37
CA PHE A 437 36.91 -8.90 4.26
C PHE A 437 36.76 -7.66 5.14
N LYS A 438 35.56 -7.46 5.69
CA LYS A 438 35.18 -6.37 6.60
C LYS A 438 34.65 -6.95 7.92
N LYS A 439 34.90 -6.24 9.02
CA LYS A 439 34.39 -6.54 10.36
C LYS A 439 34.03 -5.23 11.06
N GLY A 440 32.77 -4.81 10.94
CA GLY A 440 32.38 -3.46 11.36
C GLY A 440 33.16 -2.45 10.54
N LEU A 441 34.01 -1.65 11.19
CA LEU A 441 34.81 -0.61 10.54
C LEU A 441 36.21 -1.09 10.12
N ASP A 442 36.63 -2.30 10.53
CA ASP A 442 37.95 -2.83 10.24
C ASP A 442 37.96 -3.69 8.95
N TYR A 443 39.12 -3.77 8.29
CA TYR A 443 39.34 -4.63 7.13
C TYR A 443 40.33 -5.76 7.44
N LEU A 444 40.12 -6.92 6.82
CA LEU A 444 40.99 -8.08 6.92
C LEU A 444 41.32 -8.57 5.52
N VAL A 445 42.61 -8.66 5.19
CA VAL A 445 43.09 -9.24 3.93
C VAL A 445 43.62 -10.64 4.21
N TYR A 446 43.14 -11.61 3.44
CA TYR A 446 43.69 -12.96 3.36
C TYR A 446 44.46 -13.10 2.07
N SER A 447 45.64 -13.72 2.11
CA SER A 447 46.43 -14.02 0.92
C SER A 447 47.07 -15.38 1.06
N GLU A 448 46.81 -16.31 0.16
CA GLU A 448 47.59 -17.55 0.07
C GLU A 448 49.03 -17.26 -0.36
N CYS A 449 49.99 -18.12 -0.02
CA CYS A 449 51.40 -17.95 -0.34
C CYS A 449 51.96 -19.24 -0.93
N GLU A 450 52.41 -19.18 -2.18
CA GLU A 450 53.30 -20.20 -2.77
C GLU A 450 54.75 -19.71 -2.67
N GLU A 451 55.65 -20.51 -2.10
CA GLU A 451 57.05 -20.09 -1.99
C GLU A 451 57.74 -20.01 -3.37
N PRO A 452 58.60 -19.00 -3.62
CA PRO A 452 58.87 -17.84 -2.76
C PRO A 452 57.93 -16.68 -3.07
N TYR A 453 57.10 -16.30 -2.09
CA TYR A 453 56.13 -15.20 -2.17
C TYR A 453 56.66 -13.95 -1.47
N ASN A 454 56.49 -12.77 -2.09
CA ASN A 454 56.89 -11.49 -1.50
C ASN A 454 55.70 -10.78 -0.82
N HIS A 455 55.56 -10.99 0.49
CA HIS A 455 54.54 -10.35 1.33
C HIS A 455 54.73 -8.83 1.44
N GLU A 456 55.95 -8.31 1.31
CA GLU A 456 56.25 -6.88 1.47
C GLU A 456 55.56 -6.03 0.40
N GLU A 457 55.47 -6.52 -0.84
CA GLU A 457 54.81 -5.81 -1.95
C GLU A 457 53.31 -5.59 -1.67
N LEU A 458 52.60 -6.59 -1.14
CA LEU A 458 51.18 -6.46 -0.80
C LEU A 458 50.99 -5.44 0.33
N LEU A 459 51.86 -5.51 1.34
CA LEU A 459 51.82 -4.59 2.48
C LEU A 459 52.10 -3.14 2.07
N GLU A 460 53.09 -2.90 1.20
CA GLU A 460 53.40 -1.56 0.68
C GLU A 460 52.23 -0.95 -0.09
N ASN A 461 51.58 -1.72 -0.97
CA ASN A 461 50.43 -1.25 -1.74
C ASN A 461 49.20 -0.96 -0.85
N VAL A 462 48.94 -1.80 0.15
CA VAL A 462 47.87 -1.57 1.13
C VAL A 462 48.16 -0.30 1.95
N THR A 463 49.42 -0.13 2.38
CA THR A 463 49.84 1.06 3.15
C THR A 463 49.66 2.34 2.35
N GLY A 464 49.99 2.36 1.05
CA GLY A 464 49.82 3.54 0.21
C GLY A 464 48.37 4.05 0.12
N ILE A 465 47.37 3.15 0.14
CA ILE A 465 45.94 3.56 0.21
C ILE A 465 45.60 4.16 1.55
N LEU A 466 46.12 3.58 2.61
CA LEU A 466 45.84 4.04 3.97
C LEU A 466 46.50 5.40 4.24
N ASP A 467 47.69 5.65 3.69
CA ASP A 467 48.36 6.96 3.72
C ASP A 467 47.56 8.02 2.94
N GLN A 468 46.99 7.65 1.80
CA GLN A 468 46.10 8.53 1.03
C GLN A 468 44.82 8.84 1.83
N ALA A 469 44.24 7.82 2.47
CA ALA A 469 43.05 7.98 3.31
C ALA A 469 43.29 8.84 4.57
N GLU A 470 44.47 8.70 5.19
CA GLU A 470 44.91 9.57 6.27
C GLU A 470 45.07 11.03 5.79
N THR A 471 45.58 11.22 4.57
CA THR A 471 45.74 12.57 3.98
C THR A 471 44.39 13.21 3.64
N ASP A 472 43.47 12.46 3.02
CA ASP A 472 42.20 12.99 2.53
C ASP A 472 41.15 13.18 3.64
N TRP A 473 41.16 12.30 4.64
CA TRP A 473 40.11 12.24 5.68
C TRP A 473 40.63 12.31 7.12
N HIS A 474 41.94 12.48 7.34
CA HIS A 474 42.57 12.48 8.68
C HIS A 474 42.27 11.21 9.49
N LEU A 475 42.09 10.09 8.79
CA LEU A 475 41.73 8.82 9.40
C LEU A 475 42.96 8.07 9.88
N VAL A 476 43.11 7.89 11.20
CA VAL A 476 44.25 7.14 11.76
C VAL A 476 44.02 5.65 11.59
N TYR A 477 45.06 4.94 11.15
CA TYR A 477 44.99 3.50 10.93
C TYR A 477 46.09 2.73 11.67
N THR A 478 45.86 1.44 11.90
CA THR A 478 46.89 0.50 12.37
C THR A 478 46.85 -0.76 11.53
N ILE A 479 48.02 -1.32 11.20
CA ILE A 479 48.15 -2.57 10.45
C ILE A 479 48.84 -3.62 11.33
N SER A 480 48.36 -4.86 11.24
CA SER A 480 49.01 -6.03 11.83
C SER A 480 49.02 -7.15 10.79
N SER A 481 50.19 -7.67 10.43
CA SER A 481 50.32 -8.78 9.48
C SER A 481 51.04 -9.98 10.08
N HIS A 482 50.55 -11.17 9.76
CA HIS A 482 51.15 -12.44 10.18
C HIS A 482 51.07 -13.49 9.08
N GLN A 483 52.17 -14.23 8.92
CA GLN A 483 52.25 -15.41 8.08
C GLN A 483 51.98 -16.68 8.89
N PHE A 484 51.22 -17.59 8.31
CA PHE A 484 50.82 -18.86 8.90
C PHE A 484 51.24 -20.03 8.01
N THR A 485 51.71 -21.10 8.65
CA THR A 485 52.14 -22.31 7.97
C THR A 485 50.95 -23.12 7.45
N PRO A 486 51.15 -23.92 6.38
CA PRO A 486 50.22 -24.97 5.95
C PRO A 486 49.54 -25.71 7.08
N GLY A 487 48.20 -25.73 7.08
CA GLY A 487 47.39 -26.52 8.02
C GLY A 487 47.07 -25.83 9.35
N THR A 488 47.50 -24.57 9.55
CA THR A 488 47.02 -23.76 10.68
C THR A 488 45.55 -23.41 10.45
N PRO A 489 44.61 -23.80 11.33
CA PRO A 489 43.20 -23.44 11.17
C PRO A 489 43.01 -21.91 11.21
N ILE A 490 42.17 -21.37 10.33
CA ILE A 490 41.91 -19.93 10.24
C ILE A 490 41.37 -19.38 11.56
N VAL A 491 40.56 -20.16 12.29
CA VAL A 491 40.07 -19.78 13.62
C VAL A 491 41.23 -19.49 14.59
N GLN A 492 42.29 -20.29 14.54
CA GLN A 492 43.47 -20.12 15.39
C GLN A 492 44.30 -18.91 14.96
N ALA A 493 44.46 -18.70 13.65
CA ALA A 493 45.17 -17.55 13.09
C ALA A 493 44.48 -16.21 13.42
N ILE A 494 43.15 -16.17 13.29
CA ILE A 494 42.32 -15.02 13.68
C ILE A 494 42.44 -14.75 15.18
N CYS A 495 42.33 -15.78 16.04
CA CYS A 495 42.51 -15.60 17.48
C CYS A 495 43.87 -14.99 17.82
N ARG A 496 44.94 -15.45 17.17
CA ARG A 496 46.28 -14.90 17.37
C ARG A 496 46.35 -13.43 16.97
N LEU A 497 45.90 -13.11 15.75
CA LEU A 497 45.91 -11.76 15.20
C LEU A 497 45.14 -10.74 16.06
N PHE A 498 43.99 -11.13 16.62
CA PHE A 498 43.19 -10.29 17.51
C PHE A 498 43.63 -10.30 18.98
N SER A 499 44.44 -11.26 19.42
CA SER A 499 44.90 -11.36 20.82
C SER A 499 46.18 -10.58 21.11
N GLU A 500 47.13 -10.55 20.17
CA GLU A 500 48.41 -9.83 20.32
C GLU A 500 48.20 -8.30 20.36
N THR A 501 47.06 -7.84 19.82
CA THR A 501 46.66 -6.44 19.83
C THR A 501 46.14 -5.93 21.18
N VAL A 502 45.86 -6.81 22.15
CA VAL A 502 45.57 -6.42 23.55
C VAL A 502 46.87 -6.15 24.32
N SER A 503 48.00 -6.73 23.90
CA SER A 503 49.28 -6.61 24.61
C SER A 503 50.11 -5.38 24.26
N GLN A 504 49.74 -4.60 23.24
CA GLN A 504 50.42 -3.34 22.87
C GLN A 504 49.86 -2.11 23.60
N LYS A 505 48.97 -2.30 24.58
CA LYS A 505 48.39 -1.25 25.44
C LYS A 505 48.75 -1.40 26.92
N SER A 506 49.93 -1.97 27.23
CA SER A 506 50.51 -1.97 28.58
C SER A 506 51.77 -1.11 28.65
#